data_AF-F2KB21-F1
#
_entry.id   AF-F2KB21-F1
#
_cell.length_a   1.000
_cell.length_b   1.000
_cell.length_c   1.000
_cell.angle_alpha   90.00
_cell.angle_beta   90.00
_cell.angle_gamma   90.00
#
_symmetry.space_group_name_H-M   'P 1'
#
loop_
_entity.id
_entity.type
_entity.pdbx_description
1 polymer ?
#
loop_
_entity_poly.entity_id
_entity_poly.type
_entity_poly.pdbx_seq_one_letter_code
_entity_poly.pdbx_strand_id
1 'polypeptide(L)'
;MAGLAELIFDSQLYGAEAIQKAAYRAMHAFTLDLKVDGDNILCKLIGNITTEHAAFERAVEEFRKDVLDYQLRAQLQAETAPIRNLIIGLAFSNARLNPSE
;
A
#
# COMPACT_ATOMS: atom_id res chain seq x y z
N MET A 1 -8.06 -8.45 25.81
CA MET A 1 -8.81 -7.41 25.06
C MET A 1 -8.28 -7.36 23.66
N ALA A 2 -9.14 -7.17 22.64
CA ALA A 2 -8.68 -6.96 21.28
C ALA A 2 -7.79 -5.70 21.23
N GLY A 3 -6.69 -5.77 20.50
CA GLY A 3 -5.77 -4.63 20.35
C GLY A 3 -6.48 -3.44 19.68
N LEU A 4 -6.11 -2.22 20.06
CA LEU A 4 -6.58 -1.01 19.41
C LEU A 4 -5.39 -0.07 19.21
N ALA A 5 -5.26 0.48 18.01
CA ALA A 5 -4.27 1.51 17.70
C ALA A 5 -4.86 2.53 16.72
N GLU A 6 -4.44 3.78 16.86
CA GLU A 6 -4.79 4.86 15.94
C GLU A 6 -3.52 5.43 15.34
N LEU A 7 -3.51 5.55 14.02
CA LEU A 7 -2.42 6.10 13.24
C LEU A 7 -2.98 7.21 12.35
N ILE A 8 -2.18 8.27 12.17
CA ILE A 8 -2.53 9.39 11.32
C ILE A 8 -1.41 9.55 10.29
N PHE A 9 -1.78 9.64 9.03
CA PHE A 9 -0.89 9.91 7.92
C PHE A 9 -1.28 11.23 7.25
N ASP A 10 -0.28 11.98 6.79
CA ASP A 10 -0.51 13.18 5.99
C ASP A 10 -0.91 12.78 4.56
N SER A 11 -2.07 13.24 4.10
CA SER A 11 -2.63 12.92 2.78
C SER A 11 -1.85 13.53 1.61
N GLN A 12 -0.99 14.53 1.85
CA GLN A 12 -0.08 15.07 0.85
C GLN A 12 1.16 14.18 0.67
N LEU A 13 1.51 13.40 1.69
CA LEU A 13 2.68 12.50 1.65
C LEU A 13 2.30 11.06 1.33
N TYR A 14 1.13 10.60 1.77
CA TYR A 14 0.68 9.22 1.67
C TYR A 14 -0.64 9.12 0.91
N GLY A 15 -0.71 8.17 -0.03
CA GLY A 15 -1.94 7.81 -0.71
C GLY A 15 -2.74 6.76 0.06
N ALA A 16 -4.08 6.88 0.03
CA ALA A 16 -4.99 5.89 0.60
C ALA A 16 -4.75 4.47 0.05
N GLU A 17 -4.34 4.35 -1.22
CA GLU A 17 -4.04 3.05 -1.84
C GLU A 17 -2.83 2.35 -1.19
N ALA A 18 -1.77 3.10 -0.83
CA ALA A 18 -0.61 2.55 -0.14
C ALA A 18 -1.00 2.01 1.23
N ILE A 19 -1.86 2.76 1.94
CA ILE A 19 -2.42 2.37 3.24
C ILE A 19 -3.29 1.11 3.13
N GLN A 20 -4.16 1.04 2.12
CA GLN A 20 -5.01 -0.13 1.87
C GLN A 20 -4.19 -1.38 1.54
N LYS A 21 -3.15 -1.25 0.71
CA LYS A 21 -2.26 -2.37 0.37
C LYS A 21 -1.48 -2.88 1.59
N ALA A 22 -0.96 -1.99 2.41
CA ALA A 22 -0.31 -2.36 3.67
C ALA A 22 -1.28 -3.06 4.63
N ALA A 23 -2.51 -2.54 4.75
CA ALA A 23 -3.53 -3.14 5.60
C ALA A 23 -3.93 -4.53 5.13
N TYR A 24 -4.07 -4.72 3.81
CA TYR A 24 -4.35 -6.03 3.21
C TYR A 24 -3.30 -7.08 3.60
N ARG A 25 -2.01 -6.72 3.59
CA ARG A 25 -0.94 -7.63 4.03
C ARG A 25 -1.05 -7.99 5.53
N ALA A 26 -1.52 -7.06 6.35
CA ALA A 26 -1.68 -7.23 7.80
C ALA A 26 -3.07 -7.75 8.24
N MET A 27 -3.99 -8.06 7.31
CA MET A 27 -5.38 -8.47 7.62
C MET A 27 -5.49 -9.70 8.54
N HIS A 28 -4.45 -10.53 8.58
CA HIS A 28 -4.41 -11.67 9.50
C HIS A 28 -4.37 -11.26 10.98
N ALA A 29 -3.89 -10.05 11.29
CA ALA A 29 -3.69 -9.56 12.66
C ALA A 29 -4.73 -8.53 13.10
N PHE A 30 -5.20 -7.67 12.20
CA PHE A 30 -6.18 -6.63 12.51
C PHE A 30 -7.06 -6.27 11.31
N THR A 31 -8.15 -5.57 11.60
CA THR A 31 -8.99 -4.87 10.61
C THR A 31 -8.67 -3.37 10.66
N LEU A 32 -8.66 -2.72 9.49
CA LEU A 32 -8.46 -1.28 9.35
C LEU A 32 -9.80 -0.58 9.05
N ASP A 33 -10.14 0.42 9.83
CA ASP A 33 -11.12 1.46 9.49
C ASP A 33 -10.35 2.71 9.02
N LEU A 34 -10.68 3.19 7.83
CA LEU A 34 -9.92 4.23 7.12
C LEU A 34 -10.84 5.40 6.81
N LYS A 35 -10.46 6.59 7.27
CA LYS A 35 -11.18 7.83 6.99
C LYS A 35 -10.20 8.91 6.52
N VAL A 36 -10.57 9.65 5.49
CA VAL A 36 -9.87 10.89 5.10
C VAL A 36 -10.60 12.07 5.74
N ASP A 37 -9.86 12.93 6.42
CA ASP A 37 -10.36 14.09 7.14
C ASP A 37 -9.43 15.30 6.93
N GLY A 38 -9.79 16.15 5.96
CA GLY A 38 -8.94 17.24 5.51
C GLY A 38 -7.60 16.71 4.95
N ASP A 39 -6.50 17.25 5.46
CA ASP A 39 -5.15 16.83 5.08
C ASP A 39 -4.68 15.54 5.77
N ASN A 40 -5.53 14.90 6.58
CA ASN A 40 -5.19 13.70 7.33
C ASN A 40 -5.90 12.45 6.82
N ILE A 41 -5.18 11.33 6.83
CA ILE A 41 -5.74 9.99 6.68
C ILE A 41 -5.70 9.32 8.05
N LEU A 42 -6.88 9.16 8.64
CA LEU A 42 -7.10 8.55 9.95
C LEU A 42 -7.26 7.04 9.77
N CYS A 43 -6.41 6.28 10.45
CA CYS A 43 -6.37 4.82 10.42
C CYS A 43 -6.66 4.29 11.82
N LYS A 44 -7.79 3.61 11.99
CA LYS A 44 -8.13 2.92 13.23
C LYS A 44 -7.96 1.42 13.05
N LEU A 45 -7.01 0.84 13.79
CA LEU A 45 -6.63 -0.56 13.69
C LEU A 45 -7.24 -1.33 14.86
N ILE A 46 -8.01 -2.36 14.55
CA ILE A 46 -8.73 -3.17 15.53
C ILE A 46 -8.24 -4.61 15.41
N GLY A 47 -7.56 -5.10 16.45
CA GLY A 47 -7.02 -6.46 16.48
C GLY A 47 -8.12 -7.51 16.30
N ASN A 48 -7.81 -8.56 15.54
CA ASN A 48 -8.75 -9.64 15.32
C ASN A 48 -8.98 -10.42 16.64
N ILE A 49 -10.13 -11.09 16.77
CA ILE A 49 -10.53 -11.81 17.99
C ILE A 49 -9.47 -12.85 18.41
N THR A 50 -8.80 -13.46 17.44
CA THR A 50 -7.79 -14.52 17.64
C THR A 50 -6.37 -13.98 17.79
N THR A 51 -6.15 -12.69 17.61
CA THR A 51 -4.80 -12.12 17.59
C THR A 51 -4.36 -11.76 19.00
N GLU A 52 -3.26 -12.36 19.44
CA GLU A 52 -2.62 -12.01 20.71
C GLU A 52 -2.10 -10.57 20.70
N HIS A 53 -2.05 -9.94 21.87
CA HIS A 53 -1.70 -8.52 21.99
C HIS A 53 -0.31 -8.21 21.43
N ALA A 54 0.71 -9.01 21.74
CA ALA A 54 2.07 -8.81 21.23
C ALA A 54 2.16 -9.01 19.70
N ALA A 55 1.35 -9.91 19.14
CA ALA A 55 1.25 -10.10 17.70
C ALA A 55 0.58 -8.91 17.01
N PHE A 56 -0.45 -8.33 17.65
CA PHE A 56 -1.09 -7.10 17.19
C PHE A 56 -0.10 -5.93 17.17
N GLU A 57 0.64 -5.69 18.26
CA GLU A 57 1.63 -4.61 18.33
C GLU A 57 2.70 -4.74 17.25
N ARG A 58 3.21 -5.96 17.04
CA ARG A 58 4.17 -6.25 15.96
C ARG A 58 3.55 -5.94 14.59
N ALA A 59 2.32 -6.35 14.35
CA ALA A 59 1.63 -6.10 13.09
C ALA A 59 1.39 -4.60 12.85
N VAL A 60 1.12 -3.80 13.89
CA VAL A 60 1.01 -2.33 13.78
C VAL A 60 2.35 -1.71 13.35
N GLU A 61 3.46 -2.16 13.93
CA GLU A 61 4.80 -1.68 13.56
C GLU A 61 5.20 -2.10 12.13
N GLU A 62 4.90 -3.33 11.74
CA GLU A 62 5.12 -3.81 10.37
C GLU A 62 4.24 -3.05 9.37
N PHE A 63 2.98 -2.79 9.72
CA PHE A 63 2.06 -2.01 8.91
C PHE A 63 2.61 -0.60 8.64
N ARG A 64 3.15 0.11 9.64
CA ARG A 64 3.77 1.44 9.43
C ARG A 64 4.89 1.41 8.40
N LYS A 65 5.74 0.38 8.46
CA LYS A 65 6.86 0.19 7.52
C LYS A 65 6.34 -0.11 6.11
N ASP A 66 5.30 -0.94 6.02
CA ASP A 66 4.68 -1.33 4.76
C ASP A 66 3.98 -0.15 4.08
N VAL A 67 3.29 0.71 4.83
CA VAL A 67 2.68 1.94 4.28
C VAL A 67 3.75 2.79 3.59
N LEU A 68 4.92 2.96 4.23
CA LEU A 68 6.04 3.71 3.64
C LEU A 68 6.59 3.01 2.38
N ASP A 69 6.79 1.69 2.41
CA ASP A 69 7.28 0.94 1.24
C ASP A 69 6.31 1.05 0.05
N TYR A 70 5.02 0.83 0.28
CA TYR A 70 4.01 0.93 -0.78
C TYR A 70 3.91 2.36 -1.34
N GLN A 71 4.04 3.39 -0.50
CA GLN A 71 4.04 4.78 -0.94
C GLN A 71 5.25 5.10 -1.83
N LEU A 72 6.45 4.76 -1.37
CA LEU A 72 7.69 4.99 -2.15
C LEU A 72 7.67 4.19 -3.46
N ARG A 73 7.18 2.96 -3.42
CA ARG A 73 7.04 2.14 -4.63
C ARG A 73 6.05 2.75 -5.62
N ALA A 74 4.94 3.32 -5.15
CA ALA A 74 3.98 4.02 -6.00
C ALA A 74 4.61 5.26 -6.65
N GLN A 75 5.37 6.05 -5.89
CA GLN A 75 6.11 7.21 -6.41
C GLN A 75 7.12 6.80 -7.49
N LEU A 76 7.98 5.82 -7.19
CA LEU A 76 8.95 5.29 -8.16
C LEU A 76 8.25 4.75 -9.42
N GLN A 77 7.12 4.06 -9.27
CA GLN A 77 6.37 3.54 -10.41
C GLN A 77 5.83 4.65 -11.31
N ALA A 78 5.39 5.78 -10.72
CA ALA A 78 4.93 6.95 -11.44
C ALA A 78 6.08 7.68 -12.15
N GLU A 79 7.18 7.94 -11.43
CA GLU A 79 8.39 8.59 -11.97
C GLU A 79 9.01 7.81 -13.12
N THR A 80 9.04 6.48 -13.02
CA THR A 80 9.63 5.61 -14.04
C THR A 80 8.68 5.25 -15.19
N ALA A 81 7.38 5.60 -15.09
CA ALA A 81 6.38 5.24 -16.10
C ALA A 81 6.74 5.72 -17.52
N PRO A 82 7.22 6.96 -17.76
CA PRO A 82 7.55 7.41 -19.11
C PRO A 82 8.67 6.59 -19.76
N ILE A 83 9.76 6.34 -19.03
CA ILE A 83 10.91 5.56 -19.52
C ILE A 83 10.48 4.10 -19.75
N ARG A 84 9.74 3.50 -18.81
CA ARG A 84 9.21 2.15 -18.94
C ARG A 84 8.33 2.03 -20.18
N ASN A 85 7.41 2.97 -20.39
CA ASN A 85 6.50 2.95 -21.54
C ASN A 85 7.25 3.15 -22.87
N LEU A 86 8.31 3.97 -22.89
CA LEU A 86 9.17 4.13 -24.07
C LEU A 86 9.92 2.84 -24.43
N ILE A 87 10.53 2.18 -23.43
CA ILE A 87 11.23 0.90 -23.62
C ILE A 87 10.26 -0.14 -24.17
N ILE A 88 9.06 -0.24 -23.58
CA ILE A 88 7.99 -1.14 -24.03
C ILE A 88 7.59 -0.79 -25.47
N GLY A 89 7.35 0.48 -25.78
CA GLY A 89 6.98 0.94 -27.12
C GLY A 89 8.02 0.58 -28.18
N LEU A 90 9.31 0.77 -27.88
CA LEU A 90 10.41 0.41 -28.79
C LEU A 90 10.54 -1.11 -28.98
N ALA A 91 10.34 -1.90 -27.92
CA ALA A 91 10.36 -3.35 -28.00
C ALA A 91 9.24 -3.86 -28.94
N PHE A 92 8.04 -3.29 -28.84
CA PHE A 92 6.91 -3.68 -29.68
C PHE A 92 6.91 -3.04 -31.08
N SER A 93 7.58 -1.91 -31.31
CA SER A 93 7.70 -1.33 -32.65
C SER A 93 8.58 -2.16 -33.59
N ASN A 94 9.55 -2.90 -33.03
CA ASN A 94 10.44 -3.79 -33.78
C ASN A 94 10.00 -5.25 -33.77
N ALA A 95 9.05 -5.61 -32.90
CA ALA A 95 8.36 -6.88 -32.99
C ALA A 95 7.49 -6.83 -34.25
N ARG A 96 7.98 -7.44 -35.35
CA ARG A 96 7.07 -7.87 -36.41
C ARG A 96 6.07 -8.79 -35.73
N LEU A 97 4.85 -8.32 -35.52
CA LEU A 97 3.70 -9.17 -35.28
C LEU A 97 3.59 -10.02 -36.55
N ASN A 98 4.32 -11.13 -36.62
CA ASN A 98 4.24 -12.04 -37.75
C ASN A 98 2.77 -12.50 -37.81
N PRO A 99 2.02 -12.13 -38.85
CA PRO A 99 0.78 -12.83 -39.14
C PRO A 99 1.26 -14.16 -39.72
N SER A 100 1.34 -15.19 -38.90
CA SER A 100 1.39 -16.56 -39.41
C SER A 100 0.04 -16.85 -40.07
N GLU A 101 0.14 -17.37 -41.29
CA GLU A 101 -0.92 -17.92 -42.17
C GLU A 101 -1.98 -18.75 -41.45
#